data_AF-A0A951EP29-F1
#
_entry.id   AF-A0A951EP29-F1
#
_cell.length_a   1.000
_cell.length_b   1.000
_cell.length_c   1.000
_cell.angle_alpha   90.00
_cell.angle_beta   90.00
_cell.angle_gamma   90.00
#
_symmetry.space_group_name_H-M   'P 1'
#
loop_
_entity.id
_entity.type
_entity.pdbx_description
1 polymer ?
#
loop_
_entity_poly.entity_id
_entity_poly.type
_entity_poly.pdbx_seq_one_letter_code
_entity_poly.pdbx_strand_id
1 'polypeptide(L)' 'MQITVSGKQVDMSDALRARVAEHLDLIAGKYFDHALEAQVTFGRAR' A
#
# COMPACT_ATOMS: atom_id res chain seq x y z
N MET A 1 -4.19 10.27 2.52
CA MET A 1 -3.23 9.69 1.57
C MET A 1 -4.00 8.95 0.48
N GLN A 2 -3.55 8.96 -0.77
CA GLN A 2 -4.13 8.14 -1.84
C GLN A 2 -3.25 6.91 -2.05
N ILE A 3 -3.79 5.71 -1.81
CA ILE A 3 -3.02 4.46 -1.90
C ILE A 3 -3.64 3.57 -2.98
N THR A 4 -2.86 3.30 -4.01
CA THR A 4 -3.23 2.36 -5.07
C THR A 4 -2.45 1.07 -4.91
N VAL A 5 -3.16 -0.02 -4.66
CA VAL A 5 -2.56 -1.36 -4.53
C VAL A 5 -2.95 -2.21 -5.75
N SER A 6 -1.94 -2.76 -6.43
CA SER A 6 -2.07 -3.63 -7.61
C SER A 6 -1.34 -4.97 -7.42
N GLY A 7 -1.84 -6.03 -8.06
CA GLY A 7 -1.25 -7.36 -8.05
C GLY A 7 -0.81 -7.78 -9.45
N LYS A 8 0.46 -8.16 -9.61
CA LYS A 8 1.02 -8.72 -10.84
C LYS A 8 1.09 -10.24 -10.70
N GLN A 9 0.14 -10.93 -11.32
CA GLN A 9 0.02 -12.40 -11.29
C GLN A 9 -0.18 -12.95 -9.86
N VAL A 10 -0.76 -12.15 -8.97
CA VAL A 10 -1.08 -12.50 -7.59
C VAL A 10 -2.46 -11.96 -7.26
N ASP A 11 -3.30 -12.81 -6.68
CA ASP A 11 -4.60 -12.39 -6.15
C ASP A 11 -4.40 -11.59 -4.86
N MET A 12 -5.07 -10.45 -4.78
CA MET A 12 -5.02 -9.60 -3.60
C MET A 12 -6.30 -9.74 -2.80
N SER A 13 -6.16 -10.10 -1.53
CA SER A 13 -7.24 -10.09 -0.57
C SER A 13 -7.50 -8.69 -0.02
N ASP A 14 -8.72 -8.46 0.47
CA ASP A 14 -9.07 -7.23 1.16
C ASP A 14 -8.26 -7.03 2.44
N ALA A 15 -7.94 -8.12 3.14
CA ALA A 15 -7.07 -8.10 4.31
C ALA A 15 -5.66 -7.59 3.97
N LEU A 16 -5.09 -8.00 2.82
CA LEU A 16 -3.79 -7.51 2.38
C LEU A 16 -3.85 -6.01 2.04
N ARG A 17 -4.91 -5.55 1.38
CA ARG A 17 -5.11 -4.14 1.05
C ARG A 17 -5.22 -3.28 2.31
N ALA A 18 -6.03 -3.71 3.28
CA ALA A 18 -6.20 -3.01 4.56
C ALA A 18 -4.88 -2.92 5.32
N ARG A 19 -4.13 -4.03 5.39
CA ARG A 19 -2.82 -4.07 6.06
C ARG A 19 -1.80 -3.10 5.44
N VAL A 20 -1.77 -3.01 4.11
CA VAL A 20 -0.90 -2.07 3.39
C VAL A 20 -1.30 -0.63 3.67
N ALA A 21 -2.60 -0.33 3.66
CA ALA A 21 -3.10 1.00 3.94
C ALA A 21 -2.71 1.47 5.35
N GLU A 22 -3.02 0.67 6.38
CA GLU A 22 -2.66 0.96 7.77
C GLU A 22 -1.15 1.18 7.94
N HIS A 23 -0.32 0.31 7.34
CA HIS A 23 1.11 0.39 7.51
C HIS A 23 1.71 1.63 6.85
N LEU A 24 1.24 1.97 5.65
CA LEU A 24 1.69 3.17 4.96
C LEU A 24 1.19 4.44 5.64
N ASP A 25 -0.04 4.46 6.17
CA ASP A 25 -0.57 5.63 6.87
C ASP A 25 0.23 5.92 8.15
N LEU A 26 0.63 4.88 8.87
CA LEU A 26 1.50 5.02 10.05
C LEU A 26 2.88 5.58 9.71
N ILE A 27 3.49 5.12 8.63
CA ILE A 27 4.80 5.63 8.18
C ILE A 27 4.64 7.07 7.68
N ALA A 28 3.62 7.32 6.85
CA ALA A 28 3.35 8.63 6.30
C ALA A 28 3.16 9.67 7.42
N GLY A 29 2.31 9.37 8.41
CA GLY A 29 2.07 10.27 9.54
C GLY A 29 3.30 10.53 10.43
N LYS A 30 4.34 9.69 10.37
CA LYS A 30 5.58 9.89 11.13
C LYS A 30 6.58 10.81 10.42
N TYR A 31 6.58 10.83 9.10
CA TYR A 31 7.64 11.46 8.31
C TYR A 31 7.13 12.55 7.36
N PHE A 32 5.83 12.66 7.16
CA PHE A 32 5.24 13.57 6.18
C PHE A 32 4.01 14.27 6.75
N ASP A 33 3.97 15.57 6.52
CA ASP A 33 2.99 16.47 7.12
C ASP A 33 1.88 16.86 6.11
N HIS A 34 1.91 16.25 4.91
CA HIS A 34 1.03 16.58 3.79
C HIS A 34 0.47 15.33 3.08
N ALA A 35 -0.54 15.55 2.24
CA ALA A 35 -1.16 14.47 1.46
C ALA A 35 -0.17 13.87 0.47
N LEU A 36 0.02 12.55 0.54
CA LEU A 36 0.88 11.77 -0.35
C LEU A 36 0.08 10.81 -1.23
N GLU A 37 0.70 10.40 -2.33
CA GLU A 37 0.27 9.29 -3.18
C GLU A 37 1.26 8.12 -3.02
N ALA A 38 0.73 6.91 -2.87
CA ALA A 38 1.51 5.69 -2.78
C ALA A 38 1.01 4.65 -3.79
N GLN A 39 1.91 4.07 -4.58
CA GLN A 39 1.61 2.97 -5.48
C GLN A 39 2.37 1.71 -5.06
N VAL A 40 1.62 0.66 -4.74
CA VAL A 40 2.18 -0.64 -4.32
C VAL A 40 1.83 -1.69 -5.37
N THR A 41 2.84 -2.43 -5.82
CA THR A 41 2.67 -3.57 -6.74
C THR A 41 3.18 -4.84 -6.08
N PHE A 42 2.28 -5.77 -5.78
CA PHE A 42 2.67 -7.12 -5.35
C PHE A 42 2.97 -7.98 -6.56
N GLY A 43 4.05 -8.75 -6.51
CA GLY A 43 4.39 -9.73 -7.54
C GLY A 43 4.96 -10.98 -6.90
N ARG A 44 4.83 -12.11 -7.59
CA ARG A 44 5.52 -13.33 -7.19
C ARG A 44 7.02 -13.14 -7.43
N ALA A 45 7.83 -13.21 -6.38
CA ALA A 45 9.28 -13.30 -6.52
C ALA A 45 9.61 -14.61 -7.25
N ARG A 46 10.43 -14.52 -8.30
CA ARG A 46 10.85 -15.66 -9.11
C ARG A 46 11.93 -16.47 -8.41
#